data_AF-A0A2A2I042-F1
#
_entry.id   AF-A0A2A2I042-F1
#
_cell.length_a   1.000
_cell.length_b   1.000
_cell.length_c   1.000
_cell.angle_alpha   90.00
_cell.angle_beta   90.00
_cell.angle_gamma   90.00
#
_symmetry.space_group_name_H-M   'P 1'
#
loop_
_entity.id
_entity.type
_entity.pdbx_description
1 polymer ?
#
loop_
_entity_poly.entity_id
_entity_poly.type
_entity_poly.pdbx_seq_one_letter_code
_entity_poly.pdbx_strand_id
1 'polypeptide(L)'
;MTDLAWTEPAPAVSGLDTTGETPIPWSAKASKDTETPSLVTRYFTEASRHPVLGERAERKLGRQLARALASLRIALGHPDNTALTLRDVIGNRREEELDSRRLRRCFRIAEACRQRLIQSNLRLAVHIARRHNGRHLPLTDLIQEANIGLIKAVERFDPERGFRFTTYAYWWVSEEVKRSLKRGPGVVRTPENMVDDLRALNAVQQRLSSELGRAPEANALA
;
A
#
# COMPACT_ATOMS: atom_id res chain seq x y z
N MET A 1 -9.88 -8.18 26.38
CA MET A 1 -8.84 -7.39 25.69
C MET A 1 -8.29 -8.26 24.59
N THR A 2 -9.04 -8.32 23.50
CA THR A 2 -9.08 -9.45 22.56
C THR A 2 -7.84 -9.57 21.68
N ASP A 3 -7.21 -10.74 21.78
CA ASP A 3 -6.40 -11.37 20.75
C ASP A 3 -7.07 -11.22 19.38
N LEU A 4 -6.41 -10.49 18.48
CA LEU A 4 -6.66 -10.51 17.04
C LEU A 4 -5.47 -11.20 16.38
N ALA A 5 -5.22 -12.44 16.79
CA ALA A 5 -4.40 -13.39 16.05
C ALA A 5 -5.18 -13.83 14.81
N TRP A 6 -5.08 -13.08 13.72
CA TRP A 6 -5.59 -13.52 12.41
C TRP A 6 -4.58 -14.43 11.74
N THR A 7 -4.69 -15.71 12.06
CA THR A 7 -4.17 -16.85 11.30
C THR A 7 -5.12 -17.20 10.15
N GLU A 8 -5.30 -16.29 9.20
CA GLU A 8 -5.85 -16.66 7.88
C GLU A 8 -4.80 -16.37 6.80
N PRO A 9 -4.42 -17.37 5.99
CA PRO A 9 -3.49 -17.14 4.90
C PRO A 9 -4.17 -16.24 3.85
N ALA A 10 -3.44 -15.20 3.41
CA ALA A 10 -3.89 -14.33 2.34
C ALA A 10 -4.37 -15.17 1.14
N PRO A 11 -5.55 -14.90 0.56
CA PRO A 11 -6.07 -15.71 -0.52
C PRO A 11 -5.09 -15.68 -1.68
N ALA A 12 -4.79 -16.88 -2.21
CA ALA A 12 -3.92 -17.05 -3.35
C ALA A 12 -4.56 -16.38 -4.57
N VAL A 13 -4.08 -15.18 -4.92
CA VAL A 13 -4.45 -14.51 -6.17
C VAL A 13 -3.69 -15.21 -7.31
N SER A 14 -4.17 -16.38 -7.68
CA SER A 14 -3.77 -17.11 -8.88
C SER A 14 -4.44 -16.46 -10.10
N GLY A 15 -3.77 -15.48 -10.69
CA GLY A 15 -4.29 -14.80 -11.89
C GLY A 15 -3.62 -13.48 -12.25
N LEU A 16 -2.35 -13.28 -11.86
CA LEU A 16 -1.52 -12.25 -12.48
C LEU A 16 -0.59 -12.97 -13.44
N ASP A 17 -1.04 -13.09 -14.69
CA ASP A 17 -0.34 -13.83 -15.75
C ASP A 17 1.12 -13.37 -15.85
N THR A 18 2.03 -14.33 -15.68
CA THR A 18 3.49 -14.16 -15.69
C THR A 18 4.12 -14.65 -16.99
N THR A 19 3.50 -14.40 -18.14
CA THR A 19 4.05 -14.78 -19.46
C THR A 19 4.38 -13.54 -20.28
N GLY A 20 5.63 -13.46 -20.75
CA GLY A 20 5.99 -12.76 -21.98
C GLY A 20 5.88 -11.23 -21.96
N GLU A 21 7.03 -10.59 -21.79
CA GLU A 21 7.37 -9.22 -22.14
C GLU A 21 6.44 -8.52 -23.16
N THR A 22 5.58 -7.63 -22.67
CA THR A 22 5.29 -6.36 -23.37
C THR A 22 5.18 -5.25 -22.32
N PRO A 23 5.96 -4.17 -22.41
CA PRO A 23 5.74 -3.00 -21.58
C PRO A 23 4.34 -2.46 -21.87
N ILE A 24 3.48 -2.44 -20.86
CA ILE A 24 2.15 -1.85 -20.95
C ILE A 24 2.31 -0.41 -21.50
N PRO A 25 1.67 -0.06 -22.63
CA PRO A 25 1.89 1.22 -23.28
C PRO A 25 1.25 2.31 -22.41
N TRP A 26 2.10 3.03 -21.69
CA TRP A 26 1.72 4.19 -20.90
C TRP A 26 1.54 5.40 -21.84
N SER A 27 0.54 5.34 -22.74
CA SER A 27 0.23 6.49 -23.59
C SER A 27 -0.62 7.49 -22.81
N ALA A 28 0.05 8.45 -22.17
CA ALA A 28 -0.56 9.72 -21.88
C ALA A 28 -0.74 10.44 -23.22
N LYS A 29 -1.97 10.48 -23.75
CA LYS A 29 -2.30 11.46 -24.79
C LYS A 29 -2.14 12.84 -24.15
N ALA A 30 -1.02 13.48 -24.44
CA ALA A 30 -0.74 14.84 -24.05
C ALA A 30 -1.75 15.75 -24.76
N SER A 31 -2.65 16.36 -24.00
CA SER A 31 -3.28 17.60 -24.43
C SER A 31 -2.17 18.63 -24.61
N LYS A 32 -2.22 19.31 -25.76
CA LYS A 32 -1.15 20.10 -26.32
C LYS A 32 -1.18 21.50 -25.70
N ASP A 33 -0.99 21.59 -24.40
CA ASP A 33 -0.94 22.87 -23.67
C ASP A 33 0.44 23.04 -23.02
N THR A 34 1.02 24.21 -23.27
CA THR A 34 2.39 24.62 -23.00
C THR A 34 2.62 24.86 -21.49
N GLU A 35 2.55 23.85 -20.64
CA GLU A 35 2.68 24.04 -19.18
C GLU A 35 3.46 22.89 -18.53
N THR A 36 4.15 23.20 -17.42
CA THR A 36 4.96 22.24 -16.66
C THR A 36 4.26 20.88 -16.53
N PRO A 37 4.96 19.74 -16.72
CA PRO A 37 4.31 18.44 -16.67
C PRO A 37 3.58 18.30 -15.33
N SER A 38 2.30 17.92 -15.39
CA SER A 38 1.44 17.66 -14.24
C SER A 38 2.20 16.85 -13.18
N LEU A 39 1.95 17.12 -11.89
CA LEU A 39 2.58 16.40 -10.78
C LEU A 39 2.45 14.88 -10.93
N VAL A 40 1.29 14.44 -11.42
CA VAL A 40 1.01 13.03 -11.73
C VAL A 40 1.95 12.51 -12.81
N THR A 41 2.18 13.26 -13.88
CA THR A 41 3.10 12.90 -14.96
C THR A 41 4.55 12.82 -14.47
N ARG A 42 5.01 13.79 -13.68
CA ARG A 42 6.37 13.75 -13.09
C ARG A 42 6.56 12.54 -12.19
N TYR A 43 5.57 12.25 -11.34
CA TYR A 43 5.57 11.08 -10.49
C TYR A 43 5.63 9.78 -11.29
N PHE A 44 4.87 9.68 -12.38
CA PHE A 44 4.93 8.52 -13.28
C PHE A 44 6.28 8.33 -13.93
N THR A 45 6.91 9.41 -14.39
CA THR A 45 8.27 9.36 -14.92
C THR A 45 9.24 8.86 -13.86
N GLU A 46 9.14 9.34 -12.62
CA GLU A 46 10.00 8.89 -11.51
C GLU A 46 9.76 7.41 -11.16
N ALA A 47 8.50 7.00 -10.98
CA ALA A 47 8.14 5.62 -10.67
C ALA A 47 8.56 4.63 -11.78
N SER A 48 8.67 5.09 -13.02
CA SER A 48 9.10 4.27 -14.16
C SER A 48 10.62 4.10 -14.25
N ARG A 49 11.42 4.93 -13.56
CA ARG A 49 12.89 4.77 -13.50
C ARG A 49 13.30 3.52 -12.75
N HIS A 50 12.45 3.02 -11.86
CA HIS A 50 12.72 1.82 -11.09
C HIS A 50 12.17 0.58 -11.80
N PRO A 51 13.02 -0.42 -12.10
CA PRO A 51 12.58 -1.63 -12.78
C PRO A 51 11.66 -2.46 -11.86
N VAL A 52 10.65 -3.08 -12.47
CA VAL A 52 9.76 -4.02 -11.79
C VAL A 52 10.57 -5.24 -11.37
N LEU A 53 10.36 -5.70 -10.13
CA LEU A 53 10.99 -6.91 -9.63
C LEU A 53 10.30 -8.14 -10.21
N GLY A 54 11.00 -8.86 -11.08
CA GLY A 54 10.57 -10.21 -11.44
C GLY A 54 10.65 -11.16 -10.24
N GLU A 55 9.92 -12.27 -10.30
CA GLU A 55 9.76 -13.21 -9.18
C GLU A 55 11.09 -13.73 -8.61
N ARG A 56 12.07 -14.05 -9.47
CA ARG A 56 13.40 -14.49 -9.02
C ARG A 56 14.15 -13.38 -8.26
N ALA A 57 14.03 -12.14 -8.70
CA ALA A 57 14.68 -10.99 -8.09
C ALA A 57 14.05 -10.64 -6.74
N GLU A 58 12.72 -10.71 -6.67
CA GLU A 58 11.93 -10.54 -5.43
C GLU A 58 12.33 -11.60 -4.38
N ARG A 59 12.40 -12.89 -4.76
CA ARG A 59 12.89 -13.95 -3.86
C ARG A 59 14.35 -13.76 -3.43
N LYS A 60 15.21 -13.22 -4.32
CA LYS A 60 16.61 -12.93 -3.98
C LYS A 60 16.70 -11.81 -2.95
N LEU A 61 15.94 -10.73 -3.13
CA LEU A 61 15.85 -9.64 -2.16
C LEU A 61 15.25 -10.11 -0.83
N GLY A 62 14.18 -10.90 -0.87
CA GLY A 62 13.58 -11.49 0.33
C GLY A 62 14.60 -12.31 1.13
N ARG A 63 15.40 -13.16 0.48
CA ARG A 63 16.47 -13.90 1.16
C ARG A 63 17.59 -13.01 1.71
N GLN A 64 17.96 -11.93 1.01
CA GLN A 64 18.95 -10.98 1.51
C GLN A 64 18.43 -10.23 2.74
N LEU A 65 17.17 -9.82 2.70
CA LEU A 65 16.47 -9.18 3.80
C LEU A 65 16.36 -10.12 5.01
N ALA A 66 15.91 -11.36 4.81
CA ALA A 66 15.79 -12.37 5.86
C ALA A 66 17.13 -12.60 6.59
N ARG A 67 18.23 -12.73 5.83
CA ARG A 67 19.57 -12.90 6.41
C ARG A 67 20.02 -11.69 7.23
N ALA A 68 19.73 -10.47 6.73
CA ALA A 68 20.05 -9.25 7.44
C ALA A 68 19.23 -9.15 8.74
N LEU A 69 17.92 -9.37 8.67
CA LEU A 69 17.02 -9.35 9.83
C LEU A 69 17.37 -10.43 10.84
N ALA A 70 17.69 -11.66 10.43
CA ALA A 70 18.13 -12.72 11.33
C ALA A 70 19.40 -12.35 12.11
N SER A 71 20.38 -11.72 11.45
CA SER A 71 21.60 -11.27 12.12
C SER A 71 21.34 -10.12 13.12
N LEU A 72 20.41 -9.22 12.81
CA LEU A 72 20.01 -8.13 13.69
C LEU A 72 19.17 -8.67 14.86
N ARG A 73 18.30 -9.66 14.62
CA ARG A 73 17.48 -10.33 15.63
C ARG A 73 18.33 -10.93 16.74
N ILE A 74 19.38 -11.67 16.37
CA ILE A 74 20.32 -12.28 17.32
C ILE A 74 21.00 -11.19 18.17
N ALA A 75 21.45 -10.11 17.53
CA ALA A 75 22.10 -9.01 18.25
C ALA A 75 21.17 -8.23 19.18
N LEU A 76 19.89 -8.15 18.83
CA LEU A 76 18.87 -7.48 19.65
C LEU A 76 18.31 -8.37 20.77
N GLY A 77 18.72 -9.64 20.85
CA GLY A 77 18.26 -10.56 21.90
C GLY A 77 16.78 -10.94 21.81
N HIS A 78 16.15 -10.76 20.64
CA HIS A 78 14.77 -11.20 20.44
C HIS A 78 14.69 -12.73 20.38
N PRO A 79 13.66 -13.36 21.01
CA PRO A 79 13.50 -14.80 20.98
C PRO A 79 13.30 -15.31 19.55
N ASP A 80 13.75 -16.55 19.29
CA ASP A 80 13.74 -17.15 17.96
C ASP A 80 12.35 -17.25 17.32
N ASN A 81 11.29 -17.26 18.14
CA ASN A 81 9.92 -17.38 17.66
C ASN A 81 9.28 -16.04 17.25
N THR A 82 9.97 -14.91 17.41
CA THR A 82 9.44 -13.60 16.99
C THR A 82 9.98 -13.24 15.61
N ALA A 83 9.06 -13.19 14.62
CA ALA A 83 9.37 -12.67 13.29
C ALA A 83 9.75 -11.18 13.43
N LEU A 84 11.03 -10.87 13.23
CA LEU A 84 11.52 -9.51 13.29
C LEU A 84 11.15 -8.79 11.99
N THR A 85 10.35 -7.74 12.08
CA THR A 85 9.93 -6.99 10.89
C THR A 85 10.82 -5.78 10.64
N LEU A 86 10.79 -5.23 9.42
CA LEU A 86 11.54 -4.00 9.10
C LEU A 86 11.09 -2.82 9.97
N ARG A 87 9.83 -2.82 10.42
CA ARG A 87 9.30 -1.85 11.37
C ARG A 87 10.08 -1.82 12.67
N ASP A 88 10.39 -2.99 13.23
CA ASP A 88 11.01 -3.12 14.55
C ASP A 88 12.47 -2.67 14.53
N VAL A 89 13.13 -2.89 13.40
CA VAL A 89 14.54 -2.54 13.19
C VAL A 89 14.72 -1.06 12.83
N ILE A 90 14.04 -0.60 11.78
CA ILE A 90 14.27 0.73 11.20
C ILE A 90 13.47 1.80 11.95
N GLY A 91 12.30 1.45 12.49
CA GLY A 91 11.45 2.41 13.19
C GLY A 91 11.98 2.83 14.56
N ASN A 92 12.76 1.96 15.21
CA ASN A 92 13.13 2.14 16.62
C ASN A 92 14.63 2.41 16.84
N ARG A 93 15.48 2.29 15.82
CA ARG A 93 16.94 2.31 15.98
C ARG A 93 17.64 3.12 14.91
N ARG A 94 18.75 3.76 15.29
CA ARG A 94 19.70 4.39 14.36
C ARG A 94 20.89 3.48 14.10
N GLU A 95 21.53 3.61 12.93
CA GLU A 95 22.74 2.85 12.57
C GLU A 95 23.87 3.01 13.60
N GLU A 96 23.95 4.19 14.24
CA GLU A 96 24.98 4.57 15.21
C GLU A 96 24.91 3.77 16.52
N GLU A 97 23.72 3.31 16.91
CA GLU A 97 23.47 2.50 18.12
C GLU A 97 24.00 1.07 17.99
N LEU A 98 24.45 0.66 16.80
CA LEU A 98 24.95 -0.69 16.55
C LEU A 98 26.46 -0.76 16.79
N ASP A 99 26.87 -1.51 17.81
CA ASP A 99 28.27 -1.63 18.24
C ASP A 99 29.18 -2.30 17.19
N SER A 100 28.64 -3.28 16.48
CA SER A 100 29.43 -4.09 15.55
C SER A 100 29.37 -3.60 14.10
N ARG A 101 30.52 -3.51 13.43
CA ARG A 101 30.62 -3.21 11.98
C ARG A 101 29.73 -4.12 11.13
N ARG A 102 29.62 -5.40 11.51
CA ARG A 102 28.75 -6.39 10.86
C ARG A 102 27.28 -5.99 10.96
N LEU A 103 26.82 -5.53 12.12
CA LEU A 103 25.43 -5.13 12.34
C LEU A 103 25.08 -3.86 11.57
N ARG A 104 25.97 -2.86 11.55
CA ARG A 104 25.82 -1.67 10.70
C ARG A 104 25.67 -2.04 9.23
N ARG A 105 26.48 -3.00 8.74
CA ARG A 105 26.34 -3.52 7.37
C ARG A 105 24.98 -4.19 7.15
N CYS A 106 24.52 -5.02 8.08
CA CYS A 106 23.22 -5.68 7.97
C CYS A 106 22.05 -4.67 8.01
N PHE A 107 22.15 -3.65 8.84
CA PHE A 107 21.19 -2.54 8.90
C PHE A 107 21.12 -1.80 7.55
N ARG A 108 22.25 -1.42 6.98
CA ARG A 108 22.30 -0.80 5.64
C ARG A 108 21.73 -1.71 4.54
N ILE A 109 21.95 -3.02 4.63
CA ILE A 109 21.34 -3.99 3.69
C ILE A 109 19.82 -4.02 3.87
N ALA A 110 19.32 -4.03 5.10
CA ALA A 110 17.89 -4.02 5.40
C ALA A 110 17.24 -2.73 4.87
N GLU A 111 17.87 -1.57 5.09
CA GLU A 111 17.41 -0.27 4.58
C GLU A 111 17.40 -0.23 3.03
N ALA A 112 18.48 -0.70 2.40
CA ALA A 112 18.54 -0.78 0.94
C ALA A 112 17.48 -1.74 0.37
N CYS A 113 17.20 -2.85 1.05
CA CYS A 113 16.16 -3.79 0.68
C CYS A 113 14.76 -3.16 0.83
N ARG A 114 14.50 -2.44 1.93
CA ARG A 114 13.27 -1.66 2.13
C ARG A 114 13.05 -0.68 0.99
N GLN A 115 14.04 0.17 0.70
CA GLN A 115 13.94 1.19 -0.35
C GLN A 115 13.69 0.55 -1.72
N ARG A 116 14.43 -0.51 -2.05
CA ARG A 116 14.28 -1.22 -3.33
C ARG A 116 12.91 -1.89 -3.47
N LEU A 117 12.38 -2.49 -2.40
CA LEU A 117 11.04 -3.08 -2.40
C LEU A 117 9.96 -2.01 -2.62
N ILE A 118 10.08 -0.84 -1.99
CA ILE A 118 9.15 0.28 -2.19
C ILE A 118 9.22 0.77 -3.64
N GLN A 119 10.42 1.15 -4.10
CA GLN A 119 10.66 1.77 -5.41
C GLN A 119 10.19 0.88 -6.57
N SER A 120 10.52 -0.41 -6.55
CA SER A 120 10.12 -1.35 -7.60
C SER A 120 8.62 -1.64 -7.64
N ASN A 121 7.86 -1.30 -6.59
CA ASN A 121 6.42 -1.56 -6.49
C ASN A 121 5.56 -0.28 -6.52
N LEU A 122 6.13 0.90 -6.77
CA LEU A 122 5.36 2.15 -6.91
C LEU A 122 4.28 2.05 -8.01
N ARG A 123 4.56 1.30 -9.09
CA ARG A 123 3.61 1.09 -10.19
C ARG A 123 2.38 0.29 -9.76
N LEU A 124 2.54 -0.65 -8.83
CA LEU A 124 1.42 -1.42 -8.25
C LEU A 124 0.49 -0.48 -7.47
N ALA A 125 1.06 0.41 -6.65
CA ALA A 125 0.29 1.38 -5.87
C ALA A 125 -0.58 2.26 -6.77
N VAL A 126 -0.01 2.78 -7.86
CA VAL A 126 -0.79 3.59 -8.81
C VAL A 126 -1.85 2.76 -9.54
N HIS A 127 -1.53 1.53 -9.94
CA HIS A 127 -2.51 0.66 -10.59
C HIS A 127 -3.76 0.47 -9.71
N ILE A 128 -3.56 0.20 -8.41
CA ILE A 128 -4.66 0.04 -7.44
C ILE A 128 -5.41 1.37 -7.26
N ALA A 129 -4.71 2.49 -7.08
CA ALA A 129 -5.33 3.81 -6.90
C ALA A 129 -6.19 4.24 -8.10
N ARG A 130 -5.75 3.96 -9.34
CA ARG A 130 -6.49 4.33 -10.56
C ARG A 130 -7.87 3.69 -10.66
N ARG A 131 -8.06 2.48 -10.10
CA ARG A 131 -9.37 1.80 -10.05
C ARG A 131 -10.41 2.58 -9.24
N HIS A 132 -9.96 3.49 -8.37
CA HIS A 132 -10.78 4.27 -7.48
C HIS A 132 -10.88 5.76 -7.87
N ASN A 133 -10.33 6.12 -9.04
CA ASN A 133 -10.40 7.50 -9.57
C ASN A 133 -11.83 7.92 -9.90
N GLY A 134 -12.10 9.24 -9.89
CA GLY A 134 -13.42 9.80 -10.21
C GLY A 134 -14.45 9.67 -9.09
N ARG A 135 -13.99 9.37 -7.87
CA ARG A 135 -14.79 9.47 -6.64
C ARG A 135 -14.53 10.82 -5.97
N HIS A 136 -14.89 10.93 -4.70
CA HIS A 136 -14.74 12.12 -3.85
C HIS A 136 -13.31 12.43 -3.39
N LEU A 137 -12.28 11.77 -3.95
CA LEU A 137 -10.86 12.08 -3.70
C LEU A 137 -10.09 12.20 -5.02
N PRO A 138 -9.17 13.18 -5.16
CA PRO A 138 -8.36 13.31 -6.35
C PRO A 138 -7.36 12.16 -6.46
N LEU A 139 -6.96 11.84 -7.69
CA LEU A 139 -6.03 10.73 -7.96
C LEU A 139 -4.69 10.88 -7.22
N THR A 140 -4.19 12.10 -7.07
CA THR A 140 -2.94 12.39 -6.33
C THR A 140 -3.03 11.89 -4.90
N ASP A 141 -4.14 12.12 -4.22
CA ASP A 141 -4.33 11.74 -2.83
C ASP A 141 -4.51 10.23 -2.70
N LEU A 142 -5.25 9.62 -3.63
CA LEU A 142 -5.36 8.16 -3.71
C LEU A 142 -4.00 7.48 -3.92
N ILE A 143 -3.13 8.06 -4.75
CA ILE A 143 -1.76 7.55 -4.94
C ILE A 143 -0.95 7.67 -3.66
N GLN A 144 -1.07 8.78 -2.92
CA GLN A 144 -0.35 8.93 -1.65
C GLN A 144 -0.83 7.94 -0.60
N GLU A 145 -2.13 7.73 -0.47
CA GLU A 145 -2.70 6.73 0.45
C GLU A 145 -2.29 5.31 0.04
N ALA A 146 -2.26 5.02 -1.27
CA ALA A 146 -1.72 3.76 -1.79
C ALA A 146 -0.24 3.56 -1.44
N ASN A 147 0.58 4.62 -1.54
CA ASN A 147 1.98 4.58 -1.15
C ASN A 147 2.17 4.35 0.35
N ILE A 148 1.32 4.94 1.19
CA ILE A 148 1.30 4.68 2.64
C ILE A 148 1.00 3.19 2.90
N GLY A 149 0.00 2.62 2.22
CA GLY A 149 -0.29 1.19 2.26
C GLY A 149 0.89 0.33 1.82
N LEU A 150 1.59 0.72 0.75
CA LEU A 150 2.78 0.02 0.26
C LEU A 150 3.92 0.04 1.30
N ILE A 151 4.19 1.18 1.93
CA ILE A 151 5.21 1.31 2.98
C ILE A 151 4.86 0.41 4.16
N LYS A 152 3.59 0.42 4.61
CA LYS A 152 3.10 -0.47 5.67
C LYS A 152 3.28 -1.95 5.32
N ALA A 153 3.06 -2.31 4.05
CA ALA A 153 3.31 -3.66 3.57
C ALA A 153 4.79 -4.03 3.68
N VAL A 154 5.70 -3.16 3.23
CA VAL A 154 7.14 -3.44 3.32
C VAL A 154 7.60 -3.55 4.77
N GLU A 155 7.09 -2.69 5.64
CA GLU A 155 7.44 -2.69 7.06
C GLU A 155 7.03 -3.98 7.78
N ARG A 156 5.94 -4.62 7.36
CA ARG A 156 5.39 -5.85 7.97
C ARG A 156 5.66 -7.12 7.17
N PHE A 157 6.33 -7.00 6.03
CA PHE A 157 6.59 -8.15 5.16
C PHE A 157 7.56 -9.12 5.82
N ASP A 158 7.14 -10.38 5.87
CA ASP A 158 7.92 -11.48 6.40
C ASP A 158 8.47 -12.33 5.22
N PRO A 159 9.78 -12.22 4.91
CA PRO A 159 10.38 -12.95 3.81
C PRO A 159 10.53 -14.46 4.07
N GLU A 160 10.40 -14.93 5.32
CA GLU A 160 10.57 -16.35 5.67
C GLU A 160 9.34 -17.19 5.30
N ARG A 161 8.16 -16.57 5.19
CA ARG A 161 6.91 -17.24 4.82
C ARG A 161 6.85 -17.74 3.37
N GLY A 162 7.77 -17.31 2.51
CA GLY A 162 7.87 -17.82 1.13
C GLY A 162 6.84 -17.28 0.13
N PHE A 163 5.97 -16.35 0.52
CA PHE A 163 5.03 -15.70 -0.40
C PHE A 163 5.67 -14.53 -1.17
N ARG A 164 5.14 -14.23 -2.37
CA ARG A 164 5.53 -13.03 -3.12
C ARG A 164 5.09 -11.78 -2.36
N PHE A 165 5.97 -10.78 -2.29
CA PHE A 165 5.68 -9.48 -1.69
C PHE A 165 4.52 -8.79 -2.42
N THR A 166 4.46 -8.87 -3.75
CA THR A 166 3.35 -8.29 -4.55
C THR A 166 1.97 -8.77 -4.06
N THR A 167 1.83 -10.06 -3.74
CA THR A 167 0.59 -10.65 -3.23
C THR A 167 0.22 -10.07 -1.87
N TYR A 168 1.21 -9.90 -0.99
CA TYR A 168 1.01 -9.32 0.33
C TYR A 168 0.69 -7.81 0.24
N ALA A 169 1.42 -7.08 -0.58
CA ALA A 169 1.30 -5.64 -0.76
C ALA A 169 -0.07 -5.23 -1.32
N TYR A 170 -0.65 -6.04 -2.21
CA TYR A 170 -1.97 -5.77 -2.78
C TYR A 170 -3.03 -5.54 -1.70
N TRP A 171 -3.03 -6.34 -0.64
CA TRP A 171 -3.98 -6.22 0.47
C TRP A 171 -3.82 -4.90 1.23
N TRP A 172 -2.60 -4.59 1.66
CA TRP A 172 -2.31 -3.34 2.40
C TRP A 172 -2.61 -2.09 1.59
N VAL A 173 -2.25 -2.09 0.30
CA VAL A 173 -2.50 -0.95 -0.58
C VAL A 173 -4.01 -0.78 -0.81
N SER A 174 -4.72 -1.87 -1.12
CA SER A 174 -6.17 -1.80 -1.35
C SER A 174 -6.93 -1.38 -0.10
N GLU A 175 -6.52 -1.86 1.07
CA GLU A 175 -7.14 -1.51 2.35
C GLU A 175 -6.93 -0.04 2.68
N GLU A 176 -5.71 0.48 2.54
CA GLU A 176 -5.42 1.89 2.83
C GLU A 176 -6.19 2.83 1.90
N VAL A 177 -6.29 2.49 0.60
CA VAL A 177 -7.10 3.25 -0.37
C VAL A 177 -8.59 3.20 -0.04
N LYS A 178 -9.13 2.05 0.37
CA LYS A 178 -10.53 1.95 0.80
C LYS A 178 -10.78 2.75 2.08
N ARG A 179 -9.84 2.71 3.01
CA ARG A 179 -9.90 3.46 4.27
C ARG A 179 -9.89 4.96 4.03
N SER A 180 -9.05 5.46 3.13
CA SER A 180 -9.03 6.89 2.78
C SER A 180 -10.33 7.33 2.11
N LEU A 181 -10.90 6.49 1.23
CA LEU A 181 -12.23 6.73 0.66
C LEU A 181 -13.33 6.77 1.73
N LYS A 182 -13.26 5.97 2.79
CA LYS A 182 -14.23 6.06 3.89
C LYS A 182 -14.05 7.34 4.70
N ARG A 183 -12.80 7.76 4.94
CA ARG A 183 -12.49 9.02 5.65
C ARG A 183 -13.05 10.24 4.92
N GLY A 184 -13.03 10.23 3.59
CA GLY A 184 -13.54 11.32 2.75
C GLY A 184 -12.68 12.60 2.80
N PRO A 185 -12.98 13.60 1.94
CA PRO A 185 -12.26 14.88 1.89
C PRO A 185 -12.72 15.89 2.96
N GLY A 186 -13.69 15.51 3.81
CA GLY A 186 -14.31 16.44 4.76
C GLY A 186 -13.30 17.02 5.75
N VAL A 187 -13.44 18.33 6.02
CA VAL A 187 -12.63 19.03 7.04
C VAL A 187 -12.87 18.41 8.43
N VAL A 188 -14.12 18.02 8.70
CA VAL A 188 -14.51 17.31 9.91
C VAL A 188 -14.56 15.81 9.62
N ARG A 189 -13.79 15.04 10.38
CA ARG A 189 -13.70 13.58 10.22
C ARG A 189 -14.99 12.92 10.71
N THR A 190 -15.71 12.29 9.80
CA THR A 190 -16.83 11.42 10.16
C THR A 190 -16.29 10.10 10.74
N PRO A 191 -16.83 9.61 11.88
CA PRO A 191 -16.50 8.30 12.42
C PRO A 191 -16.80 7.17 11.44
N GLU A 192 -16.00 6.11 11.45
CA GLU A 192 -16.06 5.04 10.44
C GLU A 192 -17.37 4.24 10.49
N ASN A 193 -17.94 4.06 11.68
CA ASN A 193 -19.23 3.40 11.87
C ASN A 193 -20.40 4.21 11.28
N MET A 194 -20.30 5.54 11.19
CA MET A 194 -21.38 6.39 10.68
C MET A 194 -21.34 6.57 9.16
N VAL A 195 -20.21 6.26 8.50
CA VAL A 195 -20.07 6.42 7.05
C VAL A 195 -20.99 5.46 6.29
N ASP A 196 -21.11 4.23 6.78
CA ASP A 196 -21.97 3.23 6.14
C ASP A 196 -23.46 3.58 6.33
N ASP A 197 -23.84 4.10 7.51
CA ASP A 197 -25.18 4.61 7.78
C ASP A 197 -25.53 5.79 6.85
N LEU A 198 -24.61 6.75 6.67
CA LEU A 198 -24.80 7.89 5.76
C LEU A 198 -24.93 7.46 4.30
N ARG A 199 -24.23 6.38 3.88
CA ARG A 199 -24.37 5.82 2.52
C ARG A 199 -25.71 5.15 2.34
N ALA A 200 -26.15 4.37 3.33
CA ALA A 200 -27.46 3.73 3.32
C ALA A 200 -28.58 4.78 3.25
N LEU A 201 -28.49 5.84 4.06
CA LEU A 201 -29.44 6.94 4.07
C LEU A 201 -29.46 7.68 2.72
N ASN A 202 -28.30 7.99 2.14
CA ASN A 202 -28.23 8.60 0.81
C ASN A 202 -28.84 7.71 -0.28
N ALA A 203 -28.62 6.39 -0.23
CA ALA A 203 -29.20 5.46 -1.19
C ALA A 203 -30.74 5.44 -1.09
N VAL A 204 -31.29 5.40 0.12
CA VAL A 204 -32.74 5.49 0.38
C VAL A 204 -33.29 6.83 -0.10
N GLN A 205 -32.60 7.94 0.22
CA GLN A 205 -32.99 9.27 -0.23
C GLN A 205 -33.02 9.40 -1.75
N GLN A 206 -32.01 8.87 -2.46
CA GLN A 206 -31.96 8.88 -3.93
C GLN A 206 -33.07 8.04 -4.55
N ARG A 207 -33.36 6.87 -3.96
CA ARG A 207 -34.47 6.03 -4.40
C ARG A 207 -35.82 6.74 -4.22
N LEU A 208 -36.10 7.27 -3.04
CA LEU A 208 -37.33 8.02 -2.75
C LEU A 208 -37.45 9.27 -3.63
N SER A 209 -36.35 9.99 -3.85
CA SER A 209 -36.34 11.17 -4.73
C SER A 209 -36.68 10.81 -6.17
N SER A 210 -36.26 9.63 -6.64
CA SER A 210 -36.57 9.13 -7.97
C SER A 210 -38.05 8.72 -8.10
N GLU A 211 -38.62 8.13 -7.05
CA GLU A 211 -40.03 7.71 -7.01
C GLU A 211 -41.00 8.89 -6.85
N LEU A 212 -40.65 9.90 -6.03
CA LEU A 212 -41.51 11.03 -5.69
C LEU A 212 -41.35 12.24 -6.63
N GLY A 213 -40.29 12.28 -7.44
CA GLY A 213 -39.94 13.45 -8.28
C GLY A 213 -39.61 14.72 -7.48
N ARG A 214 -39.49 14.63 -6.15
CA ARG A 214 -39.14 15.70 -5.22
C ARG A 214 -38.24 15.17 -4.12
N ALA A 215 -37.52 16.06 -3.44
CA ALA A 215 -36.74 15.68 -2.27
C ALA A 215 -37.66 15.10 -1.17
N PRO A 216 -37.34 13.94 -0.56
CA PRO A 216 -38.14 13.36 0.50
C PRO A 216 -38.11 14.22 1.77
N GLU A 217 -39.25 14.33 2.44
CA GLU A 217 -39.36 15.04 3.72
C GLU A 217 -38.69 14.24 4.85
N ALA A 218 -38.13 14.93 5.85
CA ALA A 218 -37.38 14.30 6.94
C ALA A 218 -38.15 13.20 7.68
N ASN A 219 -39.48 13.31 7.74
CA ASN A 219 -40.35 12.33 8.39
C ASN A 219 -40.47 11.00 7.61
N ALA A 220 -40.16 10.99 6.31
CA ALA A 220 -40.18 9.79 5.47
C ALA A 220 -38.84 9.02 5.48
N LEU A 221 -37.80 9.57 6.12
CA LEU A 221 -36.46 9.01 6.23
C LEU A 221 -36.13 8.46 7.63
N ALA A 222 -37.04 8.65 8.60
CA ALA A 222 -36.94 8.16 9.98
C ALA A 222 -37.40 6.71 10.09
#